data_AF-A0A9D8MQS1-F1
#
_entry.id   AF-A0A9D8MQS1-F1
#
_cell.length_a   1.000
_cell.length_b   1.000
_cell.length_c   1.000
_cell.angle_alpha   90.00
_cell.angle_beta   90.00
_cell.angle_gamma   90.00
#
_symmetry.space_group_name_H-M   'P 1'
#
loop_
_entity.id
_entity.type
_entity.pdbx_description
1 polymer ?
#
loop_
_entity_poly.entity_id
_entity_poly.type
_entity_poly.pdbx_seq_one_letter_code
_entity_poly.pdbx_strand_id
1 'polypeptide(L)'
;PLIIKFALGLIMLALGFLILAAGARLVSDDTQVWPTWLIITYLVHTLGELCLSPVGLSTVSKLSPKRLVGQMMGIWFLASSLGNLIAGLVAGHISAEPQEKEPVAIIESADQGERLASTDAAQIAQNNVIEKQNLKDLLD
;
A
#
# COMPACT_ATOMS: atom_id res chain seq x y z
N PRO A 1 26.67 -11.97 24.86
CA PRO A 1 26.71 -11.11 23.65
C PRO A 1 25.66 -11.50 22.57
N LEU A 2 24.38 -11.66 22.97
CA LEU A 2 23.26 -11.97 22.07
C LEU A 2 22.50 -10.69 21.69
N ILE A 3 22.18 -9.88 22.70
CA ILE A 3 21.48 -8.58 22.58
C ILE A 3 22.29 -7.58 21.74
N ILE A 4 23.62 -7.62 21.83
CA ILE A 4 24.51 -6.71 21.07
C ILE A 4 24.37 -6.93 19.55
N LYS A 5 24.20 -8.18 19.11
CA LYS A 5 23.98 -8.51 17.70
C LYS A 5 22.60 -8.07 17.20
N PHE A 6 21.59 -8.20 18.06
CA PHE A 6 20.23 -7.73 17.79
C PHE A 6 20.17 -6.19 17.68
N ALA A 7 20.81 -5.50 18.62
CA ALA A 7 20.90 -4.04 18.62
C ALA A 7 21.63 -3.51 17.38
N LEU A 8 22.69 -4.19 16.92
CA LEU A 8 23.41 -3.82 15.71
C LEU A 8 22.52 -3.87 14.46
N GLY A 9 21.64 -4.88 14.34
CA GLY A 9 20.66 -4.98 13.26
C GLY A 9 19.63 -3.86 13.29
N LEU A 10 19.11 -3.52 14.48
CA LEU A 10 18.16 -2.41 14.66
C LEU A 10 18.79 -1.04 14.33
N ILE A 11 20.06 -0.84 14.67
CA ILE A 11 20.80 0.39 14.33
C ILE A 11 20.98 0.50 12.80
N MET A 12 21.28 -0.60 12.11
CA MET A 12 21.35 -0.63 10.64
C MET A 12 20.01 -0.27 10.00
N LEU A 13 18.90 -0.78 10.55
CA LEU A 13 17.54 -0.46 10.13
C LEU A 13 17.23 1.04 10.27
N ALA A 14 17.53 1.59 11.45
CA ALA A 14 17.35 3.02 11.72
C ALA A 14 18.23 3.90 10.81
N LEU A 15 19.47 3.46 10.52
CA LEU A 15 20.37 4.14 9.60
C LEU A 15 19.82 4.14 8.17
N GLY A 16 19.21 3.04 7.72
CA GLY A 16 18.52 2.96 6.43
C GLY A 16 17.41 4.02 6.30
N PHE A 17 16.61 4.21 7.36
CA PHE A 17 15.58 5.25 7.39
C PHE A 17 16.17 6.68 7.33
N LEU A 18 17.35 6.88 7.92
CA LEU A 18 18.05 8.17 7.91
C LEU A 18 18.64 8.50 6.54
N ILE A 19 19.16 7.49 5.82
CA ILE A 19 19.60 7.61 4.42
C ILE A 19 18.41 7.98 3.52
N LEU A 20 17.26 7.34 3.74
CA LEU A 20 16.03 7.66 3.01
C LEU A 20 15.57 9.10 3.27
N ALA A 21 15.58 9.54 4.54
CA ALA A 21 15.21 10.91 4.91
C ALA A 21 16.17 11.96 4.32
N ALA A 22 17.47 11.64 4.22
CA ALA A 22 18.45 12.49 3.53
C ALA A 22 18.13 12.56 2.03
N GLY A 23 17.90 11.43 1.37
CA GLY A 23 17.50 11.38 -0.04
C GLY A 23 16.22 12.17 -0.33
N ALA A 24 15.22 12.10 0.56
CA ALA A 24 13.98 12.87 0.45
C ALA A 24 14.20 14.39 0.56
N ARG A 25 15.18 14.85 1.34
CA ARG A 25 15.52 16.28 1.45
C ARG A 25 16.29 16.83 0.24
N LEU A 26 16.93 15.95 -0.53
CA LEU A 26 17.64 16.33 -1.77
C LEU A 26 16.67 16.49 -2.95
N VAL A 27 15.44 15.97 -2.86
CA VAL A 27 14.37 16.24 -3.82
C VAL A 27 13.89 17.68 -3.60
N SER A 28 14.05 18.53 -4.61
CA SER A 28 13.41 19.86 -4.71
C SER A 28 12.44 19.85 -5.89
N ASP A 29 11.48 20.78 -5.94
CA ASP A 29 10.33 20.80 -6.86
C ASP A 29 10.65 20.60 -8.37
N ASP A 30 11.90 20.77 -8.79
CA ASP A 30 12.35 20.65 -10.19
C ASP A 30 13.39 19.52 -10.42
N THR A 31 13.69 18.69 -9.42
CA THR A 31 14.73 17.65 -9.53
C THR A 31 14.21 16.29 -9.07
N GLN A 32 13.88 15.44 -10.05
CA GLN A 32 13.58 14.04 -9.79
C GLN A 32 14.87 13.30 -9.43
N VAL A 33 14.95 12.80 -8.20
CA VAL A 33 16.11 12.08 -7.72
C VAL A 33 16.07 10.65 -8.28
N TRP A 34 17.20 10.18 -8.81
CA TRP A 34 17.32 8.81 -9.33
C TRP A 34 17.03 7.77 -8.24
N PRO A 35 16.43 6.61 -8.59
CA PRO A 35 16.03 5.57 -7.63
C PRO A 35 17.21 4.88 -6.92
N THR A 36 18.44 5.29 -7.19
CA THR A 36 19.68 4.85 -6.54
C THR A 36 19.61 4.96 -5.01
N TRP A 37 18.95 5.99 -4.48
CA TRP A 37 18.78 6.15 -3.02
C TRP A 37 17.85 5.10 -2.41
N LEU A 38 16.81 4.70 -3.14
CA LEU A 38 15.94 3.60 -2.72
C LEU A 38 16.70 2.27 -2.76
N ILE A 39 17.47 2.02 -3.82
CA ILE A 39 18.28 0.80 -3.94
C ILE A 39 19.25 0.65 -2.77
N ILE A 40 19.95 1.73 -2.41
CA ILE A 40 20.88 1.74 -1.26
C ILE A 40 20.12 1.51 0.06
N THR A 41 19.00 2.21 0.25
CA THR A 41 18.15 2.05 1.45
C THR A 41 17.67 0.61 1.59
N TYR A 42 17.12 0.01 0.54
CA TYR A 42 16.66 -1.37 0.52
C TYR A 42 17.79 -2.37 0.77
N LEU A 43 18.99 -2.13 0.23
CA LEU A 43 20.16 -2.96 0.46
C LEU A 43 20.54 -2.96 1.95
N VAL A 44 20.62 -1.79 2.57
CA VAL A 44 20.91 -1.65 4.01
C VAL A 44 19.81 -2.27 4.87
N HIS A 45 18.54 -2.06 4.52
CA HIS A 45 17.40 -2.67 5.22
C HIS A 45 17.45 -4.20 5.16
N THR A 46 17.72 -4.76 3.99
CA THR A 46 17.79 -6.22 3.78
C THR A 46 18.93 -6.85 4.58
N LEU A 47 20.08 -6.18 4.69
CA LEU A 47 21.19 -6.63 5.54
C LEU A 47 20.83 -6.59 7.04
N GLY A 48 20.06 -5.60 7.46
CA GLY A 48 19.49 -5.52 8.81
C GLY A 48 18.51 -6.66 9.11
N GLU A 49 17.58 -6.91 8.19
CA GLU A 49 16.62 -8.02 8.26
C GLU A 49 17.28 -9.40 8.30
N LEU A 50 18.34 -9.60 7.50
CA LEU A 50 19.10 -10.84 7.47
C LEU A 50 19.77 -11.14 8.82
N CYS A 51 20.12 -10.10 9.58
CA CYS A 51 20.64 -10.25 10.95
C CYS A 51 19.52 -10.42 11.98
N LEU A 52 18.36 -9.80 11.76
CA LEU A 52 17.25 -9.82 12.71
C LEU A 52 16.51 -11.16 12.74
N SER A 53 16.22 -11.73 11.57
CA SER A 53 15.45 -12.98 11.43
C SER A 53 16.07 -14.20 12.16
N PRO A 54 17.37 -14.53 11.99
CA PRO A 54 17.99 -15.65 12.69
C PRO A 54 18.31 -15.36 14.17
N VAL A 55 18.58 -14.11 14.53
CA VAL A 55 18.93 -13.72 15.92
C VAL A 55 17.69 -13.59 16.80
N GLY A 56 16.59 -13.07 16.24
CA GLY A 56 15.31 -12.92 16.95
C GLY A 56 14.72 -14.27 17.35
N LEU A 57 14.59 -15.19 16.39
CA LEU A 57 14.00 -16.51 16.64
C LEU A 57 14.87 -17.37 17.58
N SER A 58 16.20 -17.23 17.49
CA SER A 58 17.13 -17.86 18.43
C SER A 58 17.02 -17.31 19.85
N THR A 59 16.71 -16.02 20.00
CA THR A 59 16.55 -15.40 21.33
C THR A 59 15.28 -15.87 22.03
N VAL A 60 14.16 -15.91 21.31
CA VAL A 60 12.87 -16.37 21.84
C VAL A 60 12.93 -17.84 22.27
N SER A 61 13.61 -18.69 21.51
CA SER A 61 13.78 -20.11 21.84
C SER A 61 14.78 -20.36 22.97
N LYS A 62 15.86 -19.56 23.07
CA LYS A 62 16.92 -19.76 24.07
C LYS A 62 16.57 -19.23 25.46
N LEU A 63 15.67 -18.25 25.55
CA LEU A 63 15.18 -17.68 26.81
C LEU A 63 13.86 -18.29 27.29
N SER A 64 13.23 -19.14 26.48
CA SER A 64 11.95 -19.77 26.82
C SER A 64 12.12 -20.97 27.75
N PRO A 65 11.34 -21.06 28.85
CA PRO A 65 11.28 -22.29 29.65
C PRO A 65 10.64 -23.40 28.80
N LYS A 66 11.19 -24.62 28.87
CA LYS A 66 10.81 -25.78 28.03
C LYS A 66 9.30 -26.06 27.94
N ARG A 67 8.51 -25.59 28.91
CA ARG A 67 7.06 -25.75 28.98
C ARG A 67 6.25 -24.66 28.24
N LEU A 68 6.83 -23.49 27.96
CA LEU A 68 6.14 -22.30 27.41
C LEU A 68 6.70 -21.84 26.05
N VAL A 69 7.38 -22.73 25.32
CA VAL A 69 7.99 -22.41 24.02
C VAL A 69 6.95 -21.91 23.01
N GLY A 70 5.77 -22.52 22.98
CA GLY A 70 4.66 -22.08 22.12
C GLY A 70 4.11 -20.70 22.50
N GLN A 71 4.06 -20.36 23.80
CA GLN A 71 3.59 -19.04 24.23
C GLN A 71 4.61 -17.94 23.90
N MET A 72 5.90 -18.21 24.07
CA MET A 72 6.95 -17.25 23.69
C MET A 72 6.97 -16.97 22.19
N MET A 73 6.70 -17.97 21.35
CA MET A 73 6.47 -17.74 19.91
C MET A 73 5.18 -16.97 19.64
N GLY A 74 4.12 -17.18 20.42
CA GLY A 74 2.91 -16.34 20.37
C GLY A 74 3.20 -14.87 20.68
N ILE A 75 3.97 -14.57 21.73
CA ILE A 75 4.42 -13.21 22.05
C ILE A 75 5.26 -12.62 20.91
N TRP A 76 6.13 -13.41 20.27
CA TRP A 76 6.93 -12.95 19.14
C TRP A 76 6.06 -12.49 17.95
N PHE A 77 5.09 -13.31 17.53
CA PHE A 77 4.16 -12.93 16.46
C PHE A 77 3.22 -11.78 16.85
N LEU A 78 2.78 -11.74 18.10
CA LEU A 78 1.95 -10.66 18.61
C LEU A 78 2.71 -9.32 18.59
N ALA A 79 3.99 -9.33 18.99
CA ALA A 79 4.85 -8.15 18.93
C ALA A 79 5.04 -7.67 17.48
N SER A 80 5.27 -8.58 16.53
CA SER A 80 5.38 -8.22 15.10
C SER A 80 4.07 -7.65 14.54
N SER A 81 2.92 -8.23 14.90
CA SER A 81 1.59 -7.71 14.50
C SER A 81 1.36 -6.30 15.05
N LEU A 82 1.68 -6.07 16.32
CA LEU A 82 1.55 -4.77 16.94
C LEU A 82 2.51 -3.74 16.33
N GLY A 83 3.73 -4.15 15.97
CA GLY A 83 4.68 -3.31 15.25
C GLY A 83 4.14 -2.86 13.90
N ASN A 84 3.55 -3.77 13.12
CA ASN A 84 2.91 -3.45 11.84
C ASN A 84 1.69 -2.54 12.02
N LEU A 85 0.90 -2.73 13.07
CA LEU A 85 -0.24 -1.84 13.39
C LEU A 85 0.23 -0.41 13.65
N ILE A 86 1.27 -0.24 14.47
CA ILE A 86 1.85 1.07 14.79
C ILE A 86 2.45 1.69 13.52
N ALA A 87 3.18 0.91 12.71
CA ALA A 87 3.75 1.38 11.45
C ALA A 87 2.66 1.87 10.49
N GLY A 88 1.53 1.15 10.39
CA GLY A 88 0.37 1.55 9.59
C GLY A 88 -0.28 2.83 10.09
N LEU A 89 -0.42 3.00 11.40
CA LEU A 89 -0.97 4.23 12.00
C LEU A 89 -0.05 5.44 11.75
N VAL A 90 1.26 5.26 11.88
CA VAL A 90 2.25 6.30 11.59
C VAL A 90 2.24 6.66 10.11
N ALA A 91 2.21 5.67 9.22
CA ALA A 91 2.11 5.89 7.78
C ALA A 91 0.81 6.62 7.40
N GLY A 92 -0.31 6.27 8.05
CA GLY A 92 -1.60 6.94 7.85
C GLY A 92 -1.61 8.42 8.23
N HIS A 93 -0.87 8.82 9.27
CA HIS A 93 -0.74 10.24 9.63
C HIS A 93 0.15 11.04 8.67
N ILE A 94 1.07 10.38 7.95
CA ILE A 94 1.94 11.02 6.95
C ILE A 94 1.21 11.13 5.60
N SER A 95 0.27 10.23 5.32
CA SER A 95 -0.66 10.29 4.18
C SER A 95 -1.80 11.28 4.42
N ALA A 96 -1.47 12.56 4.61
CA ALA A 96 -2.45 13.65 4.58
C ALA A 96 -2.70 14.20 3.16
N GLU A 97 -2.24 13.48 2.13
CA GLU A 97 -2.63 13.69 0.74
C GLU A 97 -3.45 12.47 0.29
N PRO A 98 -4.63 12.66 -0.33
CA PRO A 98 -5.49 11.54 -0.71
C PRO A 98 -4.72 10.56 -1.58
N GLN A 99 -4.69 9.30 -1.18
CA GLN A 99 -4.38 8.23 -2.12
C GLN A 99 -5.33 8.36 -3.30
N GLU A 100 -4.78 8.70 -4.45
CA GLU A 100 -5.50 8.61 -5.71
C GLU A 100 -5.97 7.17 -5.86
N LYS A 101 -7.28 7.03 -5.71
CA LYS A 101 -8.05 5.81 -5.63
C LYS A 101 -8.17 5.18 -7.02
N GLU A 102 -7.06 4.70 -7.58
CA GLU A 102 -7.01 4.16 -8.94
C GLU A 102 -6.88 2.62 -8.86
N PRO A 103 -8.01 1.90 -8.79
CA PRO A 103 -8.64 1.40 -10.03
C PRO A 103 -10.18 1.46 -10.06
N VAL A 104 -10.83 2.02 -9.03
CA VAL A 104 -12.30 2.05 -8.94
C VAL A 104 -12.89 3.26 -9.67
N ALA A 105 -12.19 4.40 -9.70
CA ALA A 105 -12.65 5.60 -10.40
C ALA A 105 -12.72 5.41 -11.93
N ILE A 106 -11.79 4.66 -12.52
CA ILE A 106 -11.80 4.34 -13.96
C ILE A 106 -13.01 3.46 -14.32
N ILE A 107 -13.39 2.51 -13.45
CA ILE A 107 -14.56 1.64 -13.68
C ILE A 107 -15.87 2.46 -13.59
N GLU A 108 -15.95 3.44 -12.68
CA GLU A 108 -17.12 4.31 -12.56
C GLU A 108 -17.26 5.28 -13.75
N SER A 109 -16.14 5.80 -14.29
CA SER A 109 -16.16 6.61 -15.51
C SER A 109 -16.49 5.80 -16.78
N ALA A 110 -16.12 4.51 -16.82
CA ALA A 110 -16.46 3.60 -17.92
C ALA A 110 -17.94 3.18 -17.89
N ASP A 111 -18.49 2.88 -16.71
CA ASP A 111 -19.93 2.58 -16.53
C ASP A 111 -20.80 3.78 -16.91
N GLN A 112 -20.40 5.00 -16.53
CA GLN A 112 -21.11 6.22 -16.89
C GLN A 112 -21.16 6.44 -18.42
N GLY A 113 -20.06 6.16 -19.13
CA GLY A 113 -20.01 6.26 -20.60
C GLY A 113 -20.93 5.27 -21.31
N GLU A 114 -21.05 4.05 -20.80
CA GLU A 114 -21.95 3.02 -21.34
C GLU A 114 -23.43 3.37 -21.08
N ARG A 115 -23.75 3.95 -19.92
CA ARG A 115 -25.11 4.40 -19.57
C ARG A 115 -25.58 5.60 -20.40
N LEU A 116 -24.68 6.53 -20.75
CA LEU A 116 -25.01 7.66 -21.64
C LEU A 116 -25.28 7.17 -23.07
N ALA A 117 -24.49 6.23 -23.59
CA ALA A 117 -24.72 5.63 -24.91
C ALA A 117 -26.03 4.82 -24.97
N SER A 118 -26.37 4.10 -23.90
CA SER A 118 -27.64 3.35 -23.79
C SER A 118 -28.86 4.28 -23.73
N THR A 119 -28.74 5.44 -23.06
CA THR A 119 -29.82 6.42 -22.92
C THR A 119 -30.14 7.11 -24.25
N ASP A 120 -29.12 7.48 -25.04
CA ASP A 120 -29.31 8.09 -26.36
C ASP A 120 -29.94 7.11 -27.37
N ALA A 121 -29.54 5.84 -27.35
CA ALA A 121 -30.13 4.82 -28.21
C ALA A 121 -31.62 4.57 -27.88
N ALA A 122 -31.98 4.58 -26.60
CA ALA A 122 -33.37 4.44 -26.16
C ALA A 122 -34.24 5.64 -26.58
N GLN A 123 -33.68 6.86 -26.51
CA GLN A 123 -34.38 8.08 -26.90
C GLN A 123 -34.63 8.16 -28.41
N ILE A 124 -33.63 7.79 -29.22
CA ILE A 124 -33.77 7.76 -30.69
C ILE A 124 -34.80 6.71 -31.11
N ALA A 125 -34.82 5.54 -30.45
CA ALA A 125 -35.82 4.52 -30.71
C ALA A 125 -37.24 5.01 -30.37
N GLN A 126 -37.44 5.74 -29.27
CA GLN A 126 -38.74 6.33 -28.95
C GLN A 126 -39.17 7.39 -29.99
N ASN A 127 -38.27 8.31 -30.37
CA ASN A 127 -38.61 9.36 -31.34
C ASN A 127 -39.05 8.80 -32.70
N ASN A 128 -38.36 7.75 -33.19
CA ASN A 128 -38.72 7.09 -34.44
C ASN A 128 -40.06 6.33 -34.37
N VAL A 129 -40.46 5.85 -33.18
CA VAL A 129 -41.76 5.20 -32.98
C VAL A 129 -42.89 6.23 -32.95
N ILE A 130 -42.69 7.37 -32.28
CA ILE A 130 -43.66 8.48 -32.25
C ILE A 130 -43.89 9.07 -33.64
N GLU A 131 -42.82 9.24 -34.44
CA GLU A 131 -42.93 9.73 -35.81
C GLU A 131 -43.76 8.78 -36.67
N LYS A 132 -43.51 7.46 -36.57
CA LYS A 132 -44.29 6.45 -37.28
C LYS A 132 -45.75 6.37 -36.83
N GLN A 133 -46.04 6.68 -35.57
CA GLN A 133 -47.41 6.72 -35.04
C GLN A 133 -48.16 7.95 -35.57
N ASN A 134 -47.55 9.14 -35.49
CA ASN A 134 -48.13 10.37 -36.05
C ASN A 134 -48.37 10.27 -37.56
N LEU A 135 -47.51 9.57 -38.30
CA LEU A 135 -47.67 9.41 -39.75
C LEU A 135 -48.82 8.45 -40.10
N LYS A 136 -49.15 7.50 -39.23
CA LYS A 136 -50.34 6.64 -39.38
C LYS A 136 -51.62 7.41 -39.07
N ASP A 137 -51.62 8.22 -38.01
CA ASP A 137 -52.78 9.06 -37.64
C ASP A 137 -53.10 10.15 -38.68
N LEU A 138 -52.18 10.43 -39.63
CA LEU A 138 -52.39 11.35 -40.76
C LEU A 138 -52.86 10.65 -42.05
N LEU A 139 -52.82 9.32 -42.09
CA LEU A 139 -53.17 8.51 -43.27
C LEU A 139 -54.51 7.75 -43.12
N ASP A 140 -55.09 7.78 -41.92
CA ASP A 140 -56.46 7.36 -41.59
C ASP A 140 -57.41 8.58 -41.53
#